data_AF-A0A8G2C4L8-F1
#
_entry.id   AF-A0A8G2C4L8-F1
#
_cell.length_a   1.000
_cell.length_b   1.000
_cell.length_c   1.000
_cell.angle_alpha   90.00
_cell.angle_beta   90.00
_cell.angle_gamma   90.00
#
_symmetry.space_group_name_H-M   'P 1'
#
loop_
_entity.id
_entity.type
_entity.pdbx_description
1 polymer ?
#
loop_
_entity_poly.entity_id
_entity_poly.type
_entity_poly.pdbx_seq_one_letter_code
_entity_poly.pdbx_strand_id
1 'polypeptide(L)'
;MKNMNTLLHFMRYFEPYCIEKNGERICYVSALEYPDENEALEVLGGNGFFAHGPKKVILRYAGRKNVDGEDQWRLSDEQLPETFPVWEAR
;
A
#
# COMPACT_ATOMS: atom_id res chain seq x y z
N MET A 1 -14.08 0.47 16.09
CA MET A 1 -13.62 0.12 14.73
C MET A 1 -13.03 1.36 14.10
N LYS A 2 -11.73 1.37 13.79
CA LYS A 2 -11.06 2.55 13.20
C LYS A 2 -11.42 2.61 11.71
N ASN A 3 -12.06 3.71 11.31
CA ASN A 3 -12.57 3.97 9.98
C ASN A 3 -11.48 3.81 8.90
N MET A 4 -11.86 3.11 7.82
CA MET A 4 -11.17 2.92 6.54
C MET A 4 -10.89 4.22 5.74
N ASN A 5 -10.99 5.39 6.37
CA ASN A 5 -10.75 6.69 5.73
C ASN A 5 -9.29 6.93 5.33
N THR A 6 -8.37 6.08 5.77
CA THR A 6 -6.94 6.35 5.61
C THR A 6 -6.50 6.22 4.14
N LEU A 7 -7.07 5.31 3.35
CA LEU A 7 -6.52 5.01 2.02
C LEU A 7 -6.61 6.15 0.97
N LEU A 8 -7.45 7.16 1.18
CA LEU A 8 -7.51 8.33 0.28
C LEU A 8 -6.39 9.36 0.53
N HIS A 9 -5.93 9.49 1.78
CA HIS A 9 -4.76 10.33 2.10
C HIS A 9 -3.46 9.68 1.59
N PHE A 10 -3.46 8.35 1.55
CA PHE A 10 -2.35 7.49 1.15
C PHE A 10 -1.72 7.75 -0.22
N MET A 11 -2.54 8.19 -1.17
CA MET A 11 -2.21 8.08 -2.59
C MET A 11 -1.73 9.39 -3.22
N ARG A 12 -1.74 10.48 -2.45
CA ARG A 12 -1.37 11.80 -2.95
C ARG A 12 -0.23 12.44 -2.18
N TYR A 13 0.04 12.00 -0.96
CA TYR A 13 1.09 12.55 -0.10
C TYR A 13 1.72 11.47 0.78
N PHE A 14 2.84 10.93 0.32
CA PHE A 14 4.04 10.45 1.04
C PHE A 14 3.97 9.53 2.27
N GLU A 15 2.88 9.42 3.02
CA GLU A 15 2.85 8.57 4.21
C GLU A 15 2.61 7.12 3.80
N PRO A 16 3.35 6.12 4.34
CA PRO A 16 3.11 4.67 4.15
C PRO A 16 2.07 4.04 5.09
N TYR A 17 1.26 3.09 4.59
CA TYR A 17 0.04 2.63 5.29
C TYR A 17 0.34 1.31 5.91
N CYS A 18 0.64 1.30 7.20
CA CYS A 18 0.90 0.05 7.87
C CYS A 18 -0.36 -0.43 8.61
N ILE A 19 -0.75 -1.67 8.34
CA ILE A 19 -1.77 -2.39 9.09
C ILE A 19 -1.17 -3.65 9.69
N GLU A 20 -1.75 -4.09 10.79
CA GLU A 20 -1.47 -5.41 11.36
C GLU A 20 -2.59 -6.35 10.89
N LYS A 21 -2.23 -7.39 10.14
CA LYS A 21 -3.16 -8.39 9.61
C LYS A 21 -2.61 -9.78 9.89
N ASN A 22 -3.37 -10.60 10.63
CA ASN A 22 -2.96 -11.97 10.99
C ASN A 22 -1.58 -12.05 11.71
N GLY A 23 -1.20 -11.03 12.48
CA GLY A 23 0.11 -10.97 13.15
C GLY A 23 1.27 -10.58 12.24
N GLU A 24 1.00 -10.21 10.99
CA GLU A 24 1.97 -9.68 10.03
C GLU A 24 1.70 -8.19 9.83
N ARG A 25 2.77 -7.38 9.89
CA ARG A 25 2.72 -5.97 9.53
C ARG A 25 2.81 -5.84 8.02
N ILE A 26 1.82 -5.19 7.43
CA ILE A 26 1.78 -4.98 5.98
C ILE A 26 1.75 -3.47 5.76
N CYS A 27 2.72 -2.95 5.00
CA CYS A 27 2.80 -1.53 4.67
C CYS A 27 2.53 -1.31 3.17
N TYR A 28 1.75 -0.28 2.83
CA TYR A 28 1.43 0.07 1.45
C TYR A 28 2.01 1.43 1.07
N VAL A 29 2.64 1.53 -0.11
CA VAL A 29 3.18 2.80 -0.65
C VAL A 29 2.88 2.96 -2.14
N SER A 30 2.78 4.20 -2.61
CA SER A 30 2.62 4.49 -4.05
C SER A 30 3.79 3.90 -4.84
N ALA A 31 3.50 3.11 -5.89
CA ALA A 31 4.53 2.60 -6.79
C ALA A 31 4.85 3.58 -7.93
N LEU A 32 4.06 4.65 -8.11
CA LEU A 32 4.35 5.69 -9.11
C LEU A 32 5.67 6.43 -8.82
N GLU A 33 6.06 6.51 -7.55
CA GLU A 33 7.30 7.19 -7.11
C GLU A 33 8.52 6.26 -7.14
N TYR A 34 8.29 4.94 -7.12
CA TYR A 34 9.35 3.93 -6.99
C TYR A 34 9.10 2.83 -8.03
N PRO A 35 9.55 3.01 -9.28
CA PRO A 35 9.23 2.07 -10.36
C PRO A 35 9.93 0.71 -10.22
N ASP A 36 11.01 0.63 -9.43
CA ASP A 36 11.79 -0.59 -9.21
C ASP A 36 11.54 -1.25 -7.84
N GLU A 37 11.56 -2.58 -7.82
CA GLU A 37 11.37 -3.39 -6.62
C GLU A 37 12.47 -3.13 -5.58
N ASN A 38 13.73 -2.97 -5.99
CA ASN A 38 14.85 -2.76 -5.08
C ASN A 38 14.78 -1.37 -4.45
N GLU A 39 14.42 -0.34 -5.23
CA GLU A 39 14.20 1.01 -4.70
C GLU A 39 13.10 1.01 -3.63
N ALA A 40 11.98 0.31 -3.89
CA ALA A 40 10.92 0.16 -2.91
C ALA A 40 11.38 -0.58 -1.65
N LEU A 41 12.15 -1.67 -1.79
CA LEU A 41 12.74 -2.42 -0.67
C LEU A 41 13.67 -1.55 0.19
N GLU A 42 14.57 -0.80 -0.43
CA GLU A 42 15.51 0.08 0.27
C GLU A 42 14.79 1.17 1.05
N VAL A 43 13.79 1.81 0.44
CA VAL A 43 13.00 2.87 1.08
C VAL A 43 12.17 2.31 2.23
N LEU A 44 11.53 1.16 2.05
CA LEU A 44 10.72 0.54 3.11
C LEU A 44 11.59 -0.05 4.23
N GLY A 45 12.80 -0.49 3.92
CA GLY A 45 13.80 -0.98 4.86
C GLY A 45 14.49 0.13 5.67
N GLY A 46 14.80 1.26 5.03
CA GLY A 46 15.57 2.35 5.62
C GLY A 46 14.76 3.32 6.48
N ASN A 47 13.45 3.43 6.27
CA ASN A 47 12.60 4.43 6.93
C ASN A 47 11.95 3.95 8.24
N GLY A 48 12.35 2.79 8.78
CA GLY A 48 11.83 2.30 10.06
C GLY A 48 10.36 1.84 10.01
N PHE A 49 9.81 1.59 8.82
CA PHE A 49 8.48 0.98 8.68
C PHE A 49 8.43 -0.45 9.25
N PHE A 50 9.58 -1.11 9.27
CA PHE A 50 9.79 -2.47 9.77
C PHE A 50 11.01 -2.50 10.69
N ALA A 51 10.98 -3.32 11.74
CA ALA A 51 12.09 -3.44 12.68
C ALA A 51 13.38 -4.00 12.04
N HIS A 52 13.24 -4.81 10.98
CA HIS A 52 14.34 -5.44 10.25
C HIS A 52 14.18 -5.32 8.72
N GLY A 53 13.45 -4.29 8.26
CA GLY A 53 13.01 -4.17 6.87
C GLY A 53 11.91 -5.16 6.47
N PRO A 54 11.22 -4.93 5.34
CA PRO A 54 10.31 -5.92 4.77
C PRO A 54 11.12 -7.11 4.20
N LYS A 55 10.55 -8.31 4.30
CA LYS A 55 11.07 -9.52 3.66
C LYS A 55 10.78 -9.56 2.17
N LYS A 56 9.72 -8.89 1.73
CA LYS A 56 9.33 -8.78 0.31
C LYS A 56 8.49 -7.54 0.06
N VAL A 57 8.50 -7.08 -1.18
CA VAL A 57 7.50 -6.15 -1.71
C VAL A 57 6.82 -6.76 -2.92
N ILE A 58 5.55 -6.45 -3.11
CA ILE A 58 4.73 -7.00 -4.18
C ILE A 58 4.00 -5.86 -4.85
N LEU A 59 4.11 -5.74 -6.18
CA LEU A 59 3.31 -4.79 -6.93
C LEU A 59 1.84 -5.23 -6.91
N ARG A 60 0.99 -4.32 -6.48
CA ARG A 60 -0.47 -4.46 -6.45
C ARG A 60 -1.10 -3.26 -7.14
N TYR A 61 -2.38 -3.38 -7.45
CA TYR A 61 -3.17 -2.29 -8.01
C TYR A 61 -4.32 -1.98 -7.07
N ALA A 62 -4.43 -0.73 -6.65
CA ALA A 62 -5.50 -0.27 -5.79
C ALA A 62 -6.55 0.45 -6.64
N GLY A 63 -7.80 0.03 -6.49
CA GLY A 63 -8.95 0.67 -7.13
C GLY A 63 -9.96 1.15 -6.09
N ARG A 64 -10.54 2.33 -6.34
CA ARG A 64 -11.64 2.85 -5.52
C ARG A 64 -12.92 2.13 -5.91
N LYS A 65 -13.67 1.67 -4.92
CA LYS A 65 -15.02 1.15 -5.12
C LYS A 65 -15.94 1.78 -4.09
N ASN A 66 -17.01 2.43 -4.54
CA ASN A 66 -18.06 2.85 -3.63
C ASN A 66 -18.96 1.64 -3.30
N VAL A 67 -19.10 1.34 -2.02
CA VAL A 67 -19.95 0.26 -1.50
C VAL A 67 -20.82 0.88 -0.42
N ASP A 68 -22.14 0.89 -0.65
CA ASP A 68 -23.13 1.44 0.28
C ASP A 68 -22.89 2.90 0.70
N GLY A 69 -22.37 3.73 -0.22
CA GLY A 69 -22.05 5.13 0.05
C GLY A 69 -20.68 5.34 0.70
N GLU A 70 -19.97 4.28 1.07
CA GLU A 70 -18.63 4.33 1.62
C GLU A 70 -17.57 3.98 0.57
N ASP A 71 -16.50 4.78 0.52
CA ASP A 71 -15.37 4.48 -0.35
C ASP A 71 -14.52 3.37 0.25
N GLN A 72 -14.46 2.24 -0.45
CA GLN A 72 -13.58 1.13 -0.15
C GLN A 72 -12.46 1.07 -1.18
N TRP A 73 -11.33 0.54 -0.75
CA TRP A 73 -10.17 0.35 -1.61
C TRP A 73 -9.87 -1.13 -1.73
N ARG A 74 -9.92 -1.63 -2.96
CA ARG A 74 -9.63 -3.04 -3.24
C ARG A 74 -8.25 -3.15 -3.87
N LEU A 75 -7.45 -4.08 -3.35
CA LEU A 75 -6.18 -4.48 -3.94
C LEU A 75 -6.42 -5.66 -4.89
N SER A 76 -5.77 -5.62 -6.05
CA SER A 76 -5.72 -6.70 -7.04
C SER A 76 -4.30 -6.95 -7.52
N ASP A 77 -4.07 -8.17 -8.05
CA ASP A 77 -2.85 -8.50 -8.82
C ASP A 77 -2.93 -7.95 -10.26
N GLU A 78 -4.15 -7.73 -10.77
CA GLU A 78 -4.39 -7.23 -12.12
C GLU A 78 -4.56 -5.72 -12.14
N GLN A 79 -3.97 -5.07 -13.15
CA GLN A 79 -4.24 -3.66 -13.45
C GLN A 79 -5.59 -3.55 -14.16
N LEU A 80 -6.58 -2.98 -13.45
CA LEU A 80 -7.90 -2.69 -13.99
C LEU A 80 -8.03 -1.18 -14.32
N PRO A 81 -9.01 -0.77 -15.14
CA PRO A 81 -9.33 0.64 -15.32
C PRO A 81 -9.52 1.34 -13.96
N GLU A 82 -9.05 2.57 -13.86
CA GLU A 82 -9.15 3.41 -12.65
C GLU A 82 -8.37 2.90 -11.43
N THR A 83 -7.51 1.89 -11.62
CA THR A 83 -6.55 1.46 -10.59
C THR A 83 -5.21 2.15 -10.76
N PHE A 84 -4.47 2.32 -9.67
CA PHE A 84 -3.09 2.81 -9.67
C PHE A 84 -2.17 1.83 -8.95
N PRO A 85 -0.88 1.82 -9.30
CA PRO A 85 0.06 0.85 -8.78
C PRO A 85 0.49 1.21 -7.34
N VAL A 86 0.64 0.18 -6.50
CA VAL A 86 0.98 0.27 -5.07
C VAL A 86 1.93 -0.87 -4.71
N TRP A 87 2.99 -0.59 -3.97
CA TRP A 87 3.82 -1.63 -3.36
C TRP A 87 3.21 -2.10 -2.04
N GLU A 88 2.96 -3.39 -1.93
CA GLU A 88 2.64 -4.08 -0.67
C GLU A 88 3.92 -4.68 -0.08
N ALA A 89 4.37 -4.12 1.04
CA ALA A 89 5.54 -4.56 1.79
C ALA A 89 5.13 -5.44 2.97
N ARG A 90 5.86 -6.54 3.19
CA ARG A 90 5.62 -7.48 4.29
C ARG A 90 6.91 -7.88 4.98
#